data_AF-A0A7C4IMU6-F1
#
_entry.id   AF-A0A7C4IMU6-F1
#
_cell.length_a   1.000
_cell.length_b   1.000
_cell.length_c   1.000
_cell.angle_alpha   90.00
_cell.angle_beta   90.00
_cell.angle_gamma   90.00
#
_symmetry.space_group_name_H-M   'P 1'
#
loop_
_entity.id
_entity.type
_entity.pdbx_description
1 polymer ?
#
loop_
_entity_poly.entity_id
_entity_poly.type
_entity_poly.pdbx_seq_one_letter_code
_entity_poly.pdbx_strand_id
1 'polypeptide(L)' 'MEWADLMSDLDALKEIRIQTGSKEVLLRSELKGSAGKALQAAGVAVPPTVRIIAKIDKDTVDA' A
#
# COMPACT_ATOMS: atom_id res chain seq x y z
N MET A 1 3.88 -4.67 25.67
CA MET A 1 4.42 -5.65 24.71
C MET A 1 3.76 -5.42 23.36
N GLU A 2 2.43 -5.50 23.28
CA GLU A 2 1.62 -5.27 22.07
C GLU A 2 2.00 -4.07 21.18
N TRP A 3 2.37 -2.92 21.77
CA TRP A 3 2.76 -1.74 20.98
C TRP A 3 4.07 -1.94 20.20
N ALA A 4 5.06 -2.62 20.80
CA ALA A 4 6.34 -2.86 20.15
C ALA A 4 6.17 -3.81 18.95
N ASP A 5 5.33 -4.83 19.11
CA ASP A 5 5.02 -5.78 18.04
C ASP A 5 4.25 -5.08 16.91
N LEU A 6 3.29 -4.21 17.25
CA LEU A 6 2.56 -3.40 16.27
C LEU A 6 3.51 -2.49 15.47
N MET A 7 4.42 -1.79 16.13
CA MET A 7 5.41 -0.95 15.45
C MET A 7 6.32 -1.79 14.54
N SER A 8 6.83 -2.92 15.02
CA SER A 8 7.67 -3.81 14.22
C SER A 8 6.94 -4.37 13.00
N ASP A 9 5.66 -4.72 13.13
CA ASP A 9 4.85 -5.21 12.02
C ASP A 9 4.67 -4.14 10.94
N LEU A 10 4.50 -2.87 11.36
CA LEU A 10 4.43 -1.73 10.44
C LEU A 10 5.76 -1.46 9.74
N ASP A 11 6.88 -1.50 10.47
CA ASP A 11 8.23 -1.29 9.92
C ASP A 11 8.65 -2.40 8.93
N ALA A 12 8.12 -3.61 9.13
CA ALA A 12 8.33 -4.73 8.25
C ALA A 12 7.62 -4.57 6.89
N LEU A 13 6.62 -3.69 6.79
CA LEU A 13 5.93 -3.45 5.53
C LEU A 13 6.89 -2.91 4.47
N LYS A 14 6.75 -3.45 3.26
CA LYS A 14 7.48 -2.99 2.07
C LYS A 14 6.48 -2.69 0.96
N GLU A 15 6.82 -1.70 0.15
CA GLU A 15 6.10 -1.38 -1.08
C GLU A 15 7.09 -1.35 -2.23
N ILE A 16 6.71 -1.99 -3.33
CA ILE A 16 7.47 -2.04 -4.57
C ILE A 16 6.62 -1.37 -5.65
N ARG A 17 7.25 -0.49 -6.42
CA ARG A 17 6.65 0.19 -7.56
C ARG A 17 7.20 -0.39 -8.84
N ILE A 18 6.31 -0.86 -9.70
CA ILE A 18 6.64 -1.42 -11.01
C ILE A 18 6.06 -0.49 -12.08
N GLN A 19 6.91 0.02 -12.96
CA GLN A 19 6.47 0.77 -14.15
C GLN A 19 6.27 -0.20 -15.31
N THR A 20 5.15 -0.09 -16.02
CA THR A 20 4.86 -0.90 -17.21
C THR A 20 4.11 -0.05 -18.23
N GLY A 21 4.84 0.51 -19.21
CA GLY A 21 4.28 1.43 -20.19
C GLY A 21 3.69 2.68 -19.53
N SER A 22 2.42 2.96 -19.78
CA SER A 22 1.66 4.06 -19.17
C SER A 22 1.02 3.71 -17.82
N LYS A 23 1.26 2.51 -17.29
CA LYS A 23 0.69 2.05 -16.02
C LYS A 23 1.77 1.88 -14.97
N GLU A 24 1.40 2.18 -13.73
CA GLU A 24 2.19 1.89 -12.55
C GLU A 24 1.46 0.83 -11.72
N VAL A 25 2.17 -0.18 -11.24
CA VAL A 25 1.66 -1.17 -10.31
C VAL A 25 2.39 -1.04 -8.98
N LEU A 26 1.65 -0.85 -7.90
CA LEU A 26 2.15 -0.90 -6.54
C LEU A 26 1.87 -2.26 -5.92
N LEU A 27 2.91 -2.90 -5.40
CA LEU A 27 2.83 -4.14 -4.64
C LEU A 27 3.26 -3.85 -3.20
N ARG A 28 2.34 -3.97 -2.26
CA ARG A 28 2.60 -3.87 -0.82
C ARG A 28 2.62 -5.27 -0.20
N SER A 29 3.58 -5.54 0.66
CA SER A 29 3.57 -6.75 1.50
C SER A 29 2.28 -6.83 2.32
N GLU A 30 1.81 -8.03 2.67
CA GLU A 30 0.61 -8.19 3.50
C GLU A 30 0.76 -7.54 4.88
N LEU A 31 -0.35 -7.04 5.44
CA LEU A 31 -0.38 -6.71 6.88
C LEU A 31 -0.38 -8.01 7.66
N LYS A 32 0.50 -8.10 8.66
CA LYS A 32 0.60 -9.26 9.55
C LYS A 32 0.43 -8.84 11.00
N GLY A 33 0.21 -9.82 11.86
CA GLY A 33 0.26 -9.67 13.31
C GLY A 33 -0.69 -8.61 13.88
N SER A 34 -0.14 -7.80 14.78
CA SER A 34 -0.83 -6.80 15.58
C SER A 34 -1.22 -5.58 14.75
N ALA A 35 -0.44 -5.22 13.73
CA ALA A 35 -0.78 -4.09 12.85
C ALA A 35 -2.08 -4.32 12.08
N GLY A 36 -2.27 -5.52 11.50
CA GLY A 36 -3.51 -5.86 10.77
C GLY A 36 -4.74 -5.84 11.68
N LYS A 37 -4.62 -6.42 12.87
CA LYS A 37 -5.70 -6.44 13.87
C LYS A 37 -6.06 -5.04 14.36
N ALA A 38 -5.06 -4.19 14.62
CA ALA A 38 -5.29 -2.82 15.07
C ALA A 38 -6.03 -1.99 14.02
N LEU A 39 -5.65 -2.08 12.74
CA LEU A 39 -6.33 -1.40 11.65
C LEU A 39 -7.78 -1.90 11.47
N GLN A 40 -8.00 -3.21 11.60
CA GLN A 40 -9.35 -3.79 11.58
C GLN A 40 -10.21 -3.28 12.75
N ALA A 41 -9.68 -3.28 13.97
CA ALA A 41 -10.38 -2.80 15.15
C ALA A 41 -10.72 -1.31 15.08
N ALA A 42 -9.84 -0.52 14.43
CA ALA A 42 -10.08 0.89 14.16
C ALA A 42 -11.08 1.15 13.00
N GLY A 43 -11.59 0.10 12.34
CA GLY A 43 -12.52 0.23 11.22
C GLY A 43 -11.88 0.76 9.93
N VAL A 44 -10.55 0.64 9.79
CA VAL A 44 -9.82 1.12 8.61
C VAL A 44 -10.01 0.14 7.45
N ALA A 45 -10.54 0.65 6.34
CA ALA A 45 -10.58 -0.08 5.08
C ALA A 45 -9.17 -0.08 4.44
N VAL A 46 -8.38 -1.11 4.71
CA VAL A 46 -7.02 -1.22 4.17
C VAL A 46 -7.08 -1.45 2.65
N PRO A 47 -6.36 -0.64 1.84
CA PRO A 47 -6.30 -0.84 0.40
C PRO A 47 -5.72 -2.20 0.01
N PRO A 48 -6.09 -2.74 -1.18
CA PRO A 48 -5.49 -3.96 -1.70
C PRO A 48 -3.96 -3.90 -1.74
N THR A 49 -3.32 -5.06 -1.59
CA THR A 49 -1.86 -5.22 -1.68
C THR A 49 -1.35 -4.96 -3.09
N VAL A 50 -2.16 -5.20 -4.11
CA VAL A 50 -1.87 -4.88 -5.51
C VAL A 50 -2.74 -3.71 -5.94
N ARG A 51 -2.13 -2.61 -6.38
CA ARG A 51 -2.85 -1.44 -6.90
C ARG A 51 -2.31 -1.06 -8.27
N ILE A 52 -3.22 -0.88 -9.23
CA ILE A 52 -2.88 -0.39 -10.57
C ILE A 52 -3.23 1.10 -10.60
N ILE A 53 -2.23 1.93 -10.80
CA ILE A 53 -2.36 3.37 -10.96
C ILE A 53 -2.21 3.66 -12.45
N ALA A 54 -3.29 4.14 -13.07
CA ALA A 54 -3.21 4.69 -14.42
C ALA A 54 -2.51 6.04 -14.32
N LYS A 55 -1.40 6.22 -15.05
CA LYS A 55 -0.79 7.53 -15.17
C LYS A 55 -1.73 8.38 -16.02
N ILE A 56 -2.18 9.51 -15.48
CA ILE A 56 -2.78 10.54 -16.33
C ILE A 56 -1.61 11.26 -16.99
N ASP A 57 -1.39 11.00 -18.27
CA ASP A 57 -0.38 11.72 -19.03
C ASP A 57 -0.76 13.20 -19.06
N LYS A 58 0.11 14.02 -18.49
CA LYS A 58 -0.08 15.47 -18.39
C LYS A 58 -0.02 16.15 -19.77
N ASP A 59 0.42 15.42 -20.79
CA ASP A 59 0.60 15.90 -22.17
C ASP A 59 -0.69 15.92 -23.01
N THR A 60 -1.83 15.42 -22.50
CA THR A 60 -3.12 15.46 -23.23
C THR A 60 -3.95 16.71 -22.92
N VAL A 61 -3.50 17.59 -22.00
CA VAL A 61 -4.30 18.76 -21.57
C VAL A 61 -4.03 20.02 -22.41
N ASP A 62 -2.98 20.02 -23.25
CA ASP A 62 -2.55 21.21 -23.99
C ASP A 62 -2.55 21.07 -25.54
N ALA A 63 -3.41 20.20 -26.11
CA ALA A 63 -3.55 20.02 -27.57
C ALA A 63 -4.92 20.45 -28.11
#